data_AF-A0A7Y2GPY5-F1
#
_entry.id   AF-A0A7Y2GPY5-F1
#
_cell.length_a   1.000
_cell.length_b   1.000
_cell.length_c   1.000
_cell.angle_alpha   90.00
_cell.angle_beta   90.00
_cell.angle_gamma   90.00
#
_symmetry.space_group_name_H-M   'P 1'
#
loop_
_entity.id
_entity.type
_entity.pdbx_description
1 polymer ?
#
loop_
_entity_poly.entity_id
_entity_poly.type
_entity_poly.pdbx_seq_one_letter_code
_entity_poly.pdbx_strand_id
1 'polypeptide(L)'
;MRIIPAIDIIDGKCVRLSKGDYDTKKIYNENPLEVAKQFEAHGIQYLHLVDLDGAKSKHIINHKILERIASKTALKIDFGGGLKSDGDLRIAFECGARQITGGSIAVKDQETFSGWIETYGSEKIILGADAKDEKIAVSGWQEESKEELIPFIRSYQAEGIQYVICTDISKDGMLEGPSFN
;
A
#
# COMPACT_ATOMS: atom_id res chain seq x y z
N MET A 1 13.99 4.43 14.17
CA MET A 1 12.75 4.91 13.51
C MET A 1 13.06 5.22 12.06
N ARG A 2 12.23 4.76 11.12
CA ARG A 2 12.34 5.06 9.68
C ARG A 2 11.15 5.95 9.30
N ILE A 3 11.39 7.00 8.52
CA ILE A 3 10.33 7.83 7.94
C ILE A 3 10.09 7.34 6.52
N ILE A 4 8.87 6.90 6.24
CA ILE A 4 8.44 6.45 4.92
C ILE A 4 7.29 7.37 4.50
N PRO A 5 7.52 8.36 3.64
CA PRO A 5 6.43 9.14 3.08
C PRO A 5 5.56 8.26 2.18
N ALA A 6 4.27 8.59 2.12
CA ALA A 6 3.31 7.98 1.23
C ALA A 6 2.94 8.92 0.08
N ILE A 7 2.72 8.36 -1.11
CA ILE A 7 2.09 9.03 -2.24
C ILE A 7 0.90 8.18 -2.68
N ASP A 8 -0.29 8.75 -2.55
CA ASP A 8 -1.51 8.15 -3.09
C ASP A 8 -1.78 8.69 -4.49
N ILE A 9 -2.14 7.80 -5.41
CA ILE A 9 -2.36 8.12 -6.83
C ILE A 9 -3.82 7.89 -7.22
N ILE A 10 -4.45 8.94 -7.75
CA ILE A 10 -5.72 8.87 -8.50
C ILE A 10 -5.56 9.70 -9.79
N ASP A 11 -6.01 9.17 -10.92
CA ASP A 11 -5.94 9.79 -12.26
C ASP A 11 -4.49 10.25 -12.60
N GLY A 12 -3.51 9.52 -12.09
CA GLY A 12 -2.09 9.79 -12.24
C GLY A 12 -1.52 10.97 -11.44
N LYS A 13 -2.25 11.47 -10.45
CA LYS A 13 -1.89 12.65 -9.63
C LYS A 13 -1.71 12.27 -8.15
N CYS A 14 -0.91 13.05 -7.42
CA CYS A 14 -0.82 12.92 -5.97
C CYS A 14 -2.09 13.47 -5.32
N VAL A 15 -2.76 12.64 -4.56
CA VAL A 15 -4.00 13.01 -3.88
C VAL A 15 -3.93 12.74 -2.38
N ARG A 16 -4.90 13.29 -1.66
CA ARG A 16 -5.24 12.90 -0.30
C ARG A 16 -6.73 12.68 -0.24
N LEU A 17 -7.13 11.59 0.39
CA LEU A 17 -8.52 11.34 0.78
C LEU A 17 -8.69 11.66 2.27
N SER A 18 -9.89 12.01 2.68
CA SER A 18 -10.22 12.11 4.11
C SER A 18 -10.86 10.80 4.52
N LYS A 19 -10.21 10.03 5.41
CA LYS A 19 -10.65 8.69 5.83
C LYS A 19 -10.93 7.75 4.65
N GLY A 20 -10.13 7.85 3.59
CA GLY A 20 -10.25 7.00 2.39
C GLY A 20 -11.48 7.27 1.51
N ASP A 21 -12.23 8.34 1.76
CA ASP A 21 -13.38 8.70 0.94
C ASP A 21 -12.95 9.35 -0.38
N TYR A 22 -13.20 8.64 -1.49
CA TYR A 22 -12.88 9.07 -2.86
C TYR A 22 -13.59 10.36 -3.27
N ASP A 23 -14.75 10.67 -2.68
CA ASP A 23 -15.50 11.90 -2.99
C ASP A 23 -14.87 13.12 -2.30
N THR A 24 -13.97 12.91 -1.34
CA THR A 24 -13.23 13.98 -0.64
C THR A 24 -11.85 14.25 -1.24
N LYS A 25 -11.60 13.75 -2.45
CA LYS A 25 -10.31 13.85 -3.15
C LYS A 25 -9.81 15.29 -3.23
N LYS A 26 -8.63 15.54 -2.64
CA LYS A 26 -7.86 16.76 -2.84
C LYS A 26 -6.57 16.46 -3.60
N ILE A 27 -6.34 17.17 -4.70
CA ILE A 27 -5.07 17.09 -5.43
C ILE A 27 -4.02 17.92 -4.68
N TYR A 28 -2.91 17.28 -4.34
CA TYR A 28 -1.75 17.92 -3.71
C TYR A 28 -0.69 18.32 -4.73
N ASN A 29 -0.48 17.46 -5.72
CA ASN A 29 0.45 17.71 -6.81
C ASN A 29 0.02 16.91 -8.06
N GLU A 30 0.18 17.50 -9.22
CA GLU A 30 -0.17 16.89 -10.51
C GLU A 30 0.89 15.88 -11.00
N ASN A 31 2.09 15.86 -10.39
CA ASN A 31 3.24 15.06 -10.85
C ASN A 31 3.89 14.26 -9.71
N PRO A 32 3.53 12.96 -9.56
CA PRO A 32 4.11 12.08 -8.55
C PRO A 32 5.64 11.95 -8.59
N LEU A 33 6.24 12.02 -9.78
CA LEU A 33 7.71 11.97 -9.90
C LEU A 33 8.37 13.18 -9.25
N GLU A 34 7.77 14.36 -9.36
CA GLU A 34 8.33 15.56 -8.75
C GLU A 34 8.36 15.44 -7.23
N VAL A 35 7.26 14.98 -6.64
CA VAL A 35 7.15 14.75 -5.18
C VAL A 35 8.15 13.69 -4.73
N ALA A 36 8.28 12.58 -5.47
CA ALA A 36 9.26 11.53 -5.15
C ALA A 36 10.71 12.06 -5.19
N LYS A 37 11.06 12.86 -6.20
CA LYS A 37 12.39 13.51 -6.28
C LYS A 37 12.62 14.48 -5.12
N GLN A 38 11.59 15.20 -4.68
CA GLN A 38 11.70 16.05 -3.51
C GLN A 38 12.00 15.21 -2.26
N PHE A 39 11.29 14.09 -2.03
CA PHE A 39 11.60 13.21 -0.91
C PHE A 39 13.03 12.69 -0.95
N GLU A 40 13.49 12.19 -2.11
CA GLU A 40 14.86 11.75 -2.31
C GLU A 40 15.89 12.86 -2.01
N ALA A 41 15.65 14.08 -2.50
CA ALA A 41 16.52 15.23 -2.25
C ALA A 41 16.61 15.62 -0.75
N HIS A 42 15.61 15.23 0.05
CA HIS A 42 15.62 15.40 1.52
C HIS A 42 16.18 14.18 2.26
N GLY A 43 16.82 13.23 1.57
CA GLY A 43 17.48 12.07 2.16
C GLY A 43 16.54 10.90 2.48
N ILE A 44 15.29 10.94 2.03
CA ILE A 44 14.38 9.79 2.13
C ILE A 44 14.88 8.67 1.22
N GLN A 45 14.83 7.43 1.73
CA GLN A 45 15.27 6.24 1.01
C GLN A 45 14.14 5.29 0.63
N TYR A 46 12.97 5.43 1.24
CA TYR A 46 11.83 4.52 1.10
C TYR A 46 10.59 5.32 0.73
N LEU A 47 9.75 4.75 -0.12
CA LEU A 47 8.51 5.38 -0.56
C LEU A 47 7.38 4.36 -0.54
N HIS A 48 6.30 4.69 0.16
CA HIS A 48 5.04 3.97 0.08
C HIS A 48 4.21 4.56 -1.06
N LEU A 49 3.94 3.78 -2.11
CA LEU A 49 3.22 4.24 -3.29
C LEU A 49 1.92 3.46 -3.44
N VAL A 50 0.78 4.15 -3.34
CA VAL A 50 -0.54 3.52 -3.35
C VAL A 50 -1.30 3.90 -4.62
N ASP A 51 -1.67 2.89 -5.39
CA ASP A 51 -2.56 3.00 -6.53
C ASP A 51 -4.03 2.90 -6.09
N LEU A 52 -4.65 4.04 -5.82
CA LEU A 52 -6.06 4.07 -5.38
C LEU A 52 -7.02 3.78 -6.53
N ASP A 53 -6.68 4.14 -7.78
CA ASP A 53 -7.44 3.69 -8.95
C ASP A 53 -7.43 2.16 -9.04
N GLY A 54 -6.27 1.56 -8.78
CA GLY A 54 -6.11 0.12 -8.73
C GLY A 54 -6.88 -0.52 -7.58
N ALA A 55 -6.82 0.06 -6.39
CA ALA A 55 -7.57 -0.40 -5.23
C ALA A 55 -9.09 -0.45 -5.51
N LYS A 56 -9.63 0.57 -6.19
CA LYS A 56 -11.04 0.65 -6.58
C LYS A 56 -11.40 -0.31 -7.72
N SER A 57 -10.53 -0.44 -8.72
CA SER A 57 -10.76 -1.25 -9.92
C SER A 57 -10.37 -2.73 -9.80
N LYS A 58 -9.72 -3.10 -8.68
CA LYS A 58 -9.27 -4.47 -8.36
C LYS A 58 -8.24 -5.05 -9.36
N HIS A 59 -7.48 -4.18 -10.02
CA HIS A 59 -6.30 -4.52 -10.82
C HIS A 59 -5.37 -3.30 -10.84
N ILE A 60 -4.07 -3.47 -11.13
CA ILE A 60 -3.16 -2.33 -11.14
C ILE A 60 -3.44 -1.40 -12.34
N ILE A 61 -3.45 -0.09 -12.10
CA ILE A 61 -3.71 0.95 -13.10
C ILE A 61 -2.47 1.82 -13.29
N ASN A 62 -1.88 2.30 -12.20
CA ASN A 62 -0.84 3.34 -12.21
C ASN A 62 0.60 2.78 -12.23
N HIS A 63 0.80 1.54 -12.71
CA HIS A 63 2.12 0.89 -12.78
C HIS A 63 3.14 1.67 -13.64
N LYS A 64 2.70 2.44 -14.64
CA LYS A 64 3.59 3.34 -15.42
C LYS A 64 4.13 4.52 -14.62
N ILE A 65 3.43 4.95 -13.57
CA ILE A 65 3.92 5.97 -12.65
C ILE A 65 4.97 5.37 -11.72
N LEU A 66 4.71 4.16 -11.21
CA LEU A 66 5.71 3.37 -10.49
C LEU A 66 7.01 3.23 -11.31
N GLU A 67 6.91 2.76 -12.57
CA GLU A 67 8.07 2.64 -13.48
C GLU A 67 8.84 3.95 -13.65
N ARG A 68 8.12 5.05 -13.82
CA ARG A 68 8.71 6.38 -13.99
C ARG A 68 9.41 6.88 -12.72
N ILE A 69 8.89 6.58 -11.53
CA ILE A 69 9.52 6.95 -10.24
C ILE A 69 10.74 6.07 -10.00
N ALA A 70 10.60 4.75 -10.16
CA ALA A 70 11.67 3.79 -9.92
C ALA A 70 12.87 4.00 -10.85
N SER A 71 12.64 4.38 -12.11
CA SER A 71 13.71 4.64 -13.08
C SER A 71 14.42 5.99 -12.92
N LYS A 72 13.88 6.91 -12.11
CA LYS A 72 14.35 8.31 -12.01
C LYS A 72 14.67 8.76 -10.58
N THR A 73 14.63 7.83 -9.63
CA THR A 73 15.02 8.01 -8.23
C THR A 73 15.72 6.74 -7.75
N ALA A 74 16.47 6.82 -6.67
CA ALA A 74 17.07 5.69 -5.95
C ALA A 74 16.19 5.21 -4.78
N LEU A 75 14.92 5.64 -4.74
CA LEU A 75 13.98 5.26 -3.69
C LEU A 75 13.67 3.77 -3.77
N LYS A 76 13.62 3.12 -2.61
CA LYS A 76 13.08 1.77 -2.46
C LYS A 76 11.58 1.87 -2.30
N ILE A 77 10.86 1.54 -3.36
CA ILE A 77 9.41 1.74 -3.44
C ILE A 77 8.72 0.45 -2.99
N ASP A 78 7.82 0.55 -2.02
CA ASP A 78 6.79 -0.46 -1.83
C ASP A 78 5.51 0.00 -2.53
N PHE A 79 4.88 -0.91 -3.27
CA PHE A 79 3.73 -0.60 -4.11
C PHE A 79 2.50 -1.38 -3.66
N GLY A 80 1.38 -0.68 -3.46
CA GLY A 80 0.10 -1.25 -3.07
C GLY A 80 -1.05 -0.72 -3.91
N GLY A 81 -2.20 -1.38 -3.83
CA GLY A 81 -3.43 -0.99 -4.53
C GLY A 81 -3.71 -1.84 -5.77
N GLY A 82 -4.83 -2.58 -5.73
CA GLY A 82 -5.34 -3.33 -6.89
C GLY A 82 -4.67 -4.67 -7.19
N LEU A 83 -3.66 -5.09 -6.44
CA LEU A 83 -2.96 -6.36 -6.68
C LEU A 83 -3.87 -7.56 -6.36
N LYS A 84 -4.24 -8.34 -7.38
CA LYS A 84 -5.15 -9.49 -7.26
C LYS A 84 -4.62 -10.79 -7.84
N SER A 85 -3.52 -10.74 -8.57
CA SER A 85 -2.97 -11.90 -9.27
C SER A 85 -1.45 -11.86 -9.34
N ASP A 86 -0.85 -13.01 -9.64
CA ASP A 86 0.58 -13.13 -9.92
C ASP A 86 1.02 -12.24 -11.08
N GLY A 87 0.12 -12.02 -12.05
CA GLY A 87 0.34 -11.12 -13.17
C GLY A 87 0.53 -9.68 -12.72
N ASP A 88 -0.29 -9.20 -11.77
CA ASP A 88 -0.16 -7.87 -11.20
C ASP A 88 1.16 -7.71 -10.44
N LEU A 89 1.55 -8.71 -9.66
CA LEU A 89 2.82 -8.70 -8.92
C LEU A 89 4.00 -8.64 -9.86
N ARG A 90 4.01 -9.49 -10.89
CA ARG A 90 5.06 -9.49 -11.90
C ARG A 90 5.21 -8.11 -12.54
N ILE A 91 4.11 -7.50 -12.97
CA ILE A 91 4.14 -6.16 -13.58
C ILE A 91 4.69 -5.13 -12.59
N ALA A 92 4.26 -5.15 -11.33
CA ALA A 92 4.74 -4.20 -10.33
C ALA A 92 6.25 -4.35 -10.07
N PHE A 93 6.75 -5.58 -9.93
CA PHE A 93 8.18 -5.84 -9.78
C PHE A 93 8.99 -5.46 -11.03
N GLU A 94 8.48 -5.76 -12.24
CA GLU A 94 9.10 -5.36 -13.52
C GLU A 94 9.13 -3.83 -13.68
N CYS A 95 8.14 -3.13 -13.14
CA CYS A 95 8.10 -1.67 -13.07
C CYS A 95 8.99 -1.10 -11.94
N GLY A 96 9.73 -1.94 -11.20
CA GLY A 96 10.72 -1.49 -10.23
C GLY A 96 10.21 -1.34 -8.80
N ALA A 97 9.03 -1.86 -8.45
CA ALA A 97 8.69 -2.05 -7.04
C ALA A 97 9.74 -2.94 -6.36
N ARG A 98 10.17 -2.55 -5.17
CA ARG A 98 11.08 -3.37 -4.34
C ARG A 98 10.31 -4.30 -3.43
N GLN A 99 9.14 -3.86 -2.98
CA GLN A 99 8.21 -4.61 -2.15
C GLN A 99 6.77 -4.40 -2.63
N ILE A 100 5.89 -5.33 -2.28
CA ILE A 100 4.48 -5.29 -2.64
C ILE A 100 3.64 -5.34 -1.37
N THR A 101 2.68 -4.44 -1.26
CA THR A 101 1.77 -4.34 -0.13
C THR A 101 0.41 -4.94 -0.50
N GLY A 102 0.07 -6.07 0.13
CA GLY A 102 -1.20 -6.77 -0.06
C GLY A 102 -2.07 -6.70 1.19
N GLY A 103 -3.16 -5.92 1.13
CA GLY A 103 -4.18 -5.89 2.19
C GLY A 103 -5.41 -6.72 1.85
N SER A 104 -6.23 -6.25 0.90
CA SER A 104 -7.49 -6.93 0.57
C SER A 104 -7.32 -8.34 0.00
N ILE A 105 -6.18 -8.65 -0.64
CA ILE A 105 -5.90 -10.01 -1.14
C ILE A 105 -5.59 -10.97 0.01
N ALA A 106 -4.83 -10.53 1.02
CA ALA A 106 -4.51 -11.31 2.20
C ALA A 106 -5.75 -11.71 3.02
N VAL A 107 -6.85 -10.97 2.91
CA VAL A 107 -8.13 -11.34 3.56
C VAL A 107 -9.00 -12.21 2.65
N LYS A 108 -9.06 -11.91 1.36
CA LYS A 108 -10.04 -12.53 0.44
C LYS A 108 -9.54 -13.80 -0.23
N ASP A 109 -8.22 -13.96 -0.32
CA ASP A 109 -7.57 -15.07 -0.99
C ASP A 109 -6.19 -15.30 -0.34
N GLN A 110 -6.25 -15.91 0.85
CA GLN A 110 -5.07 -16.23 1.65
C GLN A 110 -4.13 -17.17 0.90
N GLU A 111 -4.64 -18.16 0.16
CA GLU A 111 -3.82 -19.11 -0.60
C GLU A 111 -2.91 -18.38 -1.60
N THR A 112 -3.48 -17.47 -2.40
CA THR A 112 -2.71 -16.65 -3.34
C THR A 112 -1.66 -15.80 -2.61
N PHE A 113 -2.05 -15.13 -1.52
CA PHE A 113 -1.12 -14.25 -0.80
C PHE A 113 0.01 -15.03 -0.09
N SER A 114 -0.28 -16.18 0.52
CA SER A 114 0.70 -17.10 1.08
C SER A 114 1.66 -17.62 0.00
N GLY A 115 1.13 -17.97 -1.18
CA GLY A 115 1.94 -18.35 -2.34
C GLY A 115 2.92 -17.26 -2.78
N TRP A 116 2.55 -15.98 -2.64
CA TRP A 116 3.48 -14.87 -2.91
C TRP A 116 4.61 -14.79 -1.89
N ILE A 117 4.33 -15.04 -0.61
CA ILE A 117 5.35 -15.06 0.44
C ILE A 117 6.36 -16.17 0.14
N GLU A 118 5.89 -17.36 -0.20
CA GLU A 118 6.74 -18.51 -0.56
C GLU A 118 7.57 -18.24 -1.83
N THR A 119 6.96 -17.67 -2.86
CA THR A 119 7.60 -17.48 -4.18
C THR A 119 8.59 -16.33 -4.19
N TYR A 120 8.22 -15.18 -3.62
CA TYR A 120 9.01 -13.95 -3.72
C TYR A 120 9.89 -13.69 -2.50
N GLY A 121 9.64 -14.36 -1.39
CA GLY A 121 10.29 -14.15 -0.11
C GLY A 121 9.59 -13.09 0.75
N SER A 122 9.60 -13.30 2.06
CA SER A 122 8.94 -12.40 3.02
C SER A 122 9.59 -11.01 3.11
N GLU A 123 10.78 -10.82 2.54
CA GLU A 123 11.41 -9.52 2.42
C GLU A 123 10.77 -8.63 1.33
N LYS A 124 10.04 -9.24 0.39
CA LYS A 124 9.39 -8.53 -0.73
C LYS A 124 7.90 -8.33 -0.53
N ILE A 125 7.28 -8.98 0.45
CA ILE A 125 5.85 -8.92 0.70
C ILE A 125 5.58 -8.19 2.01
N ILE A 126 4.68 -7.21 1.95
CA ILE A 126 4.19 -6.44 3.09
C ILE A 126 2.71 -6.78 3.28
N LEU A 127 2.35 -7.16 4.51
CA LEU A 127 0.95 -7.33 4.88
C LEU A 127 0.32 -5.96 5.14
N GLY A 128 -0.72 -5.62 4.37
CA GLY A 128 -1.57 -4.47 4.68
C GLY A 128 -2.64 -4.87 5.69
N ALA A 129 -2.70 -4.18 6.82
CA ALA A 129 -3.64 -4.41 7.91
C ALA A 129 -4.35 -3.08 8.26
N ASP A 130 -5.24 -2.66 7.37
CA ASP A 130 -6.07 -1.48 7.62
C ASP A 130 -7.24 -1.88 8.52
N ALA A 131 -7.42 -1.18 9.63
CA ALA A 131 -8.41 -1.53 10.62
C ALA A 131 -9.27 -0.34 11.04
N LYS A 132 -10.51 -0.67 11.38
CA LYS A 132 -11.46 0.22 12.04
C LYS A 132 -12.06 -0.55 13.20
N ASP A 133 -12.03 0.04 14.40
CA ASP A 133 -12.53 -0.60 15.62
C ASP A 133 -11.94 -2.03 15.81
N GLU A 134 -10.63 -2.16 15.60
CA GLU A 134 -9.85 -3.42 15.68
C GLU A 134 -10.23 -4.53 14.69
N LYS A 135 -11.05 -4.23 13.68
CA LYS A 135 -11.39 -5.17 12.61
C LYS A 135 -10.79 -4.76 11.28
N ILE A 136 -10.32 -5.75 10.52
CA ILE A 136 -9.72 -5.50 9.21
C ILE A 136 -10.78 -5.01 8.22
N ALA A 137 -10.47 -3.96 7.48
CA ALA A 137 -11.26 -3.45 6.37
C ALA A 137 -10.56 -3.72 5.03
N VAL A 138 -11.36 -3.96 3.99
CA VAL A 138 -10.89 -4.32 2.64
C VAL A 138 -11.62 -3.51 1.57
N SER A 139 -11.22 -3.70 0.31
CA SER A 139 -11.81 -3.03 -0.86
C SER A 139 -11.75 -1.50 -0.77
N GLY A 140 -10.60 -0.94 -0.39
CA GLY A 140 -10.45 0.50 -0.17
C GLY A 140 -11.30 1.02 0.99
N TRP A 141 -11.37 0.23 2.07
CA TRP A 141 -12.10 0.51 3.32
C TRP A 141 -13.63 0.53 3.20
N GLN A 142 -14.17 0.05 2.08
CA GLN A 142 -15.61 0.00 1.82
C GLN A 142 -16.28 -1.23 2.44
N GLU A 143 -15.52 -2.27 2.76
CA GLU A 143 -16.04 -3.53 3.29
C GLU A 143 -15.32 -3.88 4.60
N GLU A 144 -16.07 -4.05 5.68
CA GLU A 144 -15.56 -4.61 6.95
C GLU A 144 -15.48 -6.13 6.82
N SER A 145 -14.34 -6.71 7.22
CA SER A 145 -14.18 -8.16 7.31
C SER A 145 -14.56 -8.67 8.71
N LYS A 146 -14.61 -10.00 8.87
CA LYS A 146 -14.81 -10.62 10.19
C LYS A 146 -13.50 -10.80 10.97
N GLU A 147 -12.36 -10.50 10.34
CA GLU A 147 -11.04 -10.74 10.91
C GLU A 147 -10.69 -9.64 11.90
N GLU A 148 -10.31 -10.06 13.11
CA GLU A 148 -9.73 -9.17 14.12
C GLU A 148 -8.27 -8.86 13.78
N LEU A 149 -7.85 -7.61 13.97
CA LEU A 149 -6.55 -7.09 13.57
C LEU A 149 -5.37 -7.92 14.09
N ILE A 150 -5.35 -8.17 15.41
CA ILE A 150 -4.21 -8.84 16.05
C ILE A 150 -4.13 -10.32 15.67
N PRO A 151 -5.22 -11.11 15.73
CA PRO A 151 -5.21 -12.49 15.21
C PRO A 151 -4.78 -12.58 13.74
N PHE A 152 -5.28 -11.67 12.89
CA PHE A 152 -4.94 -11.61 11.47
C PHE A 152 -3.44 -11.36 11.22
N ILE A 153 -2.84 -10.42 11.95
CA ILE A 153 -1.40 -10.19 11.83
C ILE A 153 -0.61 -11.41 12.33
N ARG A 154 -1.03 -12.03 13.44
CA ARG A 154 -0.34 -13.19 14.03
C ARG A 154 -0.37 -14.42 13.12
N SER A 155 -1.45 -14.67 12.39
CA SER A 155 -1.51 -15.81 11.47
C SER A 155 -0.45 -15.67 10.36
N TYR A 156 -0.35 -14.50 9.73
CA TYR A 156 0.65 -14.25 8.70
C TYR A 156 2.08 -14.13 9.24
N GLN A 157 2.26 -13.70 10.49
CA GLN A 157 3.55 -13.76 11.15
C GLN A 157 4.03 -15.21 11.31
N ALA A 158 3.12 -16.15 11.60
CA ALA A 158 3.43 -17.58 11.66
C ALA A 158 3.80 -18.16 10.28
N GLU A 159 3.29 -17.57 9.19
CA GLU A 159 3.66 -17.87 7.80
C GLU A 159 4.96 -17.18 7.35
N GLY A 160 5.57 -16.35 8.20
CA GLY A 160 6.89 -15.78 7.97
C GLY A 160 6.92 -14.35 7.45
N ILE A 161 5.78 -13.63 7.40
CA ILE A 161 5.75 -12.18 7.13
C ILE A 161 6.66 -11.43 8.11
N GLN A 162 7.46 -10.49 7.57
CA GLN A 162 8.36 -9.65 8.35
C GLN A 162 7.93 -8.18 8.39
N TYR A 163 7.08 -7.75 7.45
CA TYR A 163 6.66 -6.37 7.28
C TYR A 163 5.14 -6.26 7.29
N VAL A 164 4.64 -5.36 8.13
CA VAL A 164 3.21 -5.04 8.25
C VAL A 164 3.04 -3.53 8.18
N ILE A 165 2.12 -3.06 7.36
CA ILE A 165 1.60 -1.70 7.41
C ILE A 165 0.24 -1.78 8.09
N CYS A 166 0.14 -1.17 9.27
CA CYS A 166 -1.08 -1.16 10.07
C CYS A 166 -1.64 0.26 10.09
N THR A 167 -2.85 0.43 9.58
CA THR A 167 -3.50 1.74 9.45
C THR A 167 -4.75 1.79 10.32
N ASP A 168 -4.85 2.76 11.21
CA ASP A 168 -6.12 3.11 11.85
C ASP A 168 -6.91 4.05 10.93
N ILE A 169 -7.92 3.50 10.28
CA ILE A 169 -8.75 4.20 9.30
C ILE A 169 -9.48 5.39 9.94
N SER A 170 -9.78 5.34 11.24
CA SER A 170 -10.49 6.40 11.93
C SER A 170 -9.68 7.70 12.02
N LYS A 171 -8.35 7.59 12.01
CA LYS A 171 -7.40 8.69 12.14
C LYS A 171 -6.73 9.08 10.83
N ASP A 172 -6.86 8.26 9.79
CA ASP A 172 -6.18 8.51 8.53
C ASP A 172 -6.64 9.82 7.85
N GLY A 173 -5.68 10.64 7.44
CA GLY A 173 -5.91 11.96 6.86
C GLY A 173 -6.43 13.04 7.84
N MET A 174 -6.63 12.71 9.13
CA MET A 174 -7.24 13.61 10.13
C MET A 174 -6.23 14.52 10.86
N LEU A 175 -4.94 14.23 10.79
CA LEU A 175 -3.87 14.95 11.51
C LEU A 175 -4.01 14.92 13.05
N GLU A 176 -4.69 13.90 13.58
CA GLU A 176 -4.90 13.71 15.03
C GLU A 176 -3.80 12.87 15.71
N GLY A 177 -2.75 12.52 14.95
CA GLY A 177 -1.69 11.61 15.38
C GLY A 177 -2.08 10.12 15.22
N PRO A 178 -1.11 9.20 15.20
CA PRO A 178 -1.38 7.77 15.03
C PRO A 178 -1.91 7.11 16.33
N SER A 179 -2.45 5.90 16.19
CA SER A 179 -2.91 5.06 17.31
C SER A 179 -1.76 4.25 17.90
N PHE A 180 -1.12 4.80 18.94
CA PHE A 180 -0.03 4.14 19.67
C PHE A 180 -0.50 3.29 20.85
N ASN A 181 -1.74 3.47 21.30
CA ASN A 181 -2.32 2.79 22.45
C ASN A 181 -3.30 1.72 22.01
#